data_AF-A0A0F9SU25-F1
#
_entry.id   AF-A0A0F9SU25-F1
#
_cell.length_a   1.000
_cell.length_b   1.000
_cell.length_c   1.000
_cell.angle_alpha   90.00
_cell.angle_beta   90.00
_cell.angle_gamma   90.00
#
_symmetry.space_group_name_H-M   'P 1'
#
loop_
_entity.id
_entity.type
_entity.pdbx_description
1 polymer ?
#
loop_
_entity_poly.entity_id
_entity_poly.type
_entity_poly.pdbx_seq_one_letter_code
_entity_poly.pdbx_strand_id
1 'polypeptide(L)'
;MLYLIQCGGECGPLKIGWSKDPESRLCELQIANPYELKIIAVNVHVETADEFKLHLKFVKFHLRGEWFQFNPEIVEGFHAYTAKSQK
;
A
#
# COMPACT_ATOMS: atom_id res chain seq x y z
N MET A 1 10.80 0.92 1.86
CA MET A 1 9.74 1.94 1.88
C MET A 1 8.42 1.25 1.69
N LEU A 2 7.47 1.48 2.58
CA LEU A 2 6.10 1.01 2.39
C LEU A 2 5.37 2.01 1.50
N TYR A 3 4.56 1.54 0.56
CA TYR A 3 3.80 2.37 -0.35
C TYR A 3 2.33 1.91 -0.40
N LEU A 4 1.46 2.85 -0.73
CA LEU A 4 0.05 2.63 -0.99
C LEU A 4 -0.24 3.02 -2.45
N ILE A 5 -0.67 2.04 -3.24
CA ILE A 5 -1.11 2.26 -4.63
C ILE A 5 -2.63 2.24 -4.70
N GLN A 6 -3.21 3.12 -5.49
CA GLN A 6 -4.62 3.10 -5.89
C GLN A 6 -4.75 2.72 -7.37
N CYS A 7 -5.73 1.87 -7.69
CA CYS A 7 -5.96 1.34 -9.03
C CYS A 7 -7.31 1.79 -9.59
N GLY A 8 -7.31 2.47 -10.74
CA GLY A 8 -8.54 2.71 -11.50
C GLY A 8 -9.47 3.81 -10.96
N GLY A 9 -8.93 4.79 -10.23
CA GLY A 9 -9.65 6.01 -9.79
C GLY A 9 -9.85 6.13 -8.28
N GLU A 10 -10.53 7.20 -7.84
CA GLU A 10 -10.61 7.64 -6.44
C GLU A 10 -11.24 6.61 -5.47
N CYS A 11 -12.11 5.73 -5.97
CA CYS A 11 -12.74 4.66 -5.19
C CYS A 11 -12.20 3.26 -5.56
N GLY A 12 -11.09 3.23 -6.29
CA GLY A 12 -10.49 2.01 -6.80
C GLY A 12 -9.71 1.21 -5.73
N PRO A 13 -9.48 -0.10 -5.94
CA PRO A 13 -8.76 -0.94 -5.01
C PRO A 13 -7.39 -0.38 -4.62
N LEU A 14 -6.99 -0.68 -3.39
CA LEU A 14 -5.73 -0.23 -2.80
C LEU A 14 -4.74 -1.40 -2.71
N LYS A 15 -3.48 -1.15 -2.97
CA LYS A 15 -2.38 -2.10 -2.75
C LYS A 15 -1.42 -1.54 -1.72
N ILE A 16 -1.17 -2.32 -0.66
CA ILE A 16 -0.14 -2.04 0.33
C ILE A 16 1.04 -2.93 0.01
N GLY A 17 2.21 -2.35 -0.24
CA GLY A 17 3.43 -3.12 -0.48
C GLY A 17 4.68 -2.43 0.02
N TRP A 18 5.78 -3.17 0.09
CA TRP A 18 7.09 -2.64 0.45
C TRP A 18 8.07 -2.75 -0.74
N SER A 19 8.88 -1.72 -0.96
CA SER A 19 9.97 -1.73 -1.96
C SER A 19 11.10 -0.79 -1.53
N LYS A 20 12.31 -1.03 -2.03
CA LYS A 20 13.42 -0.06 -1.97
C LYS A 20 13.25 1.07 -2.98
N ASP A 21 12.44 0.85 -4.02
CA ASP A 21 12.11 1.82 -5.06
C ASP A 21 10.63 1.62 -5.46
N PRO A 22 9.69 2.34 -4.82
CA PRO A 22 8.26 2.27 -5.13
C PRO A 22 7.92 2.70 -6.56
N GLU A 23 8.64 3.68 -7.12
CA GLU A 23 8.38 4.20 -8.47
C GLU A 23 8.72 3.17 -9.54
N SER A 24 9.91 2.56 -9.45
CA SER A 24 10.28 1.44 -10.34
C SER A 24 9.27 0.29 -10.20
N ARG A 25 8.84 -0.02 -8.97
CA ARG A 25 7.86 -1.07 -8.72
C ARG A 25 6.47 -0.74 -9.29
N LEU A 26 6.03 0.52 -9.24
CA LEU A 26 4.80 0.98 -9.87
C LEU A 26 4.83 0.74 -11.39
N CYS A 27 5.93 1.11 -12.04
CA CYS A 27 6.12 0.89 -13.48
C CYS A 27 6.03 -0.60 -13.85
N GLU A 28 6.67 -1.48 -13.08
CA GLU A 28 6.57 -2.93 -13.29
C GLU A 28 5.14 -3.46 -13.14
N LEU A 29 4.43 -3.01 -12.11
CA LEU A 29 3.05 -3.42 -11.84
C LEU A 29 2.08 -2.91 -12.91
N GLN A 30 2.32 -1.71 -13.43
CA GLN A 30 1.49 -1.09 -14.47
C GLN A 30 1.49 -1.90 -15.77
N ILE A 31 2.60 -2.57 -16.13
CA ILE A 31 2.68 -3.40 -17.35
C ILE A 31 1.60 -4.49 -17.36
N ALA A 32 1.34 -5.10 -16.20
CA ALA A 32 0.39 -6.20 -16.05
C ALA A 32 -0.99 -5.74 -15.54
N ASN A 33 -1.23 -4.44 -15.40
CA ASN A 33 -2.50 -3.89 -14.96
C ASN A 33 -3.09 -2.97 -16.04
N PRO A 34 -4.28 -3.28 -16.59
CA PRO A 34 -4.90 -2.43 -17.61
C PRO A 34 -5.41 -1.09 -17.08
N TYR A 35 -5.55 -0.94 -15.75
CA TYR A 35 -6.00 0.29 -15.11
C TYR A 35 -4.82 1.12 -14.62
N GLU A 36 -4.97 2.45 -14.63
CA GLU A 36 -3.97 3.37 -14.11
C GLU A 36 -3.71 3.12 -12.62
N LEU A 37 -2.44 2.98 -12.28
CA LEU A 37 -1.94 2.84 -10.92
C LEU A 37 -1.30 4.15 -10.45
N LYS A 38 -1.63 4.58 -9.24
CA LYS A 38 -1.06 5.78 -8.61
C LYS A 38 -0.54 5.46 -7.24
N ILE A 39 0.70 5.83 -6.96
CA ILE A 39 1.17 5.88 -5.57
C ILE A 39 0.50 7.08 -4.91
N ILE A 40 -0.29 6.82 -3.86
CA ILE A 40 -1.00 7.86 -3.11
C ILE A 40 -0.35 8.14 -1.74
N ALA A 41 0.50 7.24 -1.24
CA ALA A 41 1.27 7.46 -0.02
C ALA A 41 2.55 6.61 0.01
N VAL A 42 3.61 7.13 0.65
CA VAL A 42 4.88 6.42 0.89
C VAL A 42 5.38 6.71 2.31
N ASN A 43 5.78 5.65 3.03
CA ASN A 43 6.43 5.72 4.33
C ASN A 43 7.87 5.16 4.23
N VAL A 44 8.86 5.96 4.63
CA VAL A 44 10.29 5.66 4.40
C VAL A 44 11.04 5.06 5.59
N HIS A 45 10.48 5.14 6.80
CA HIS A 45 11.13 4.68 8.04
C HIS A 45 10.68 3.28 8.50
N VAL A 46 10.12 2.47 7.61
CA VAL A 46 9.40 1.23 7.92
C VAL A 46 10.12 -0.01 7.38
N GLU A 47 10.01 -1.10 8.12
CA GLU A 47 10.57 -2.39 7.76
C GLU A 47 9.60 -3.24 6.94
N THR A 48 10.11 -4.26 6.26
CA THR A 48 9.28 -5.22 5.51
C THR A 48 8.27 -5.93 6.41
N ALA A 49 8.58 -6.11 7.71
CA ALA A 49 7.66 -6.68 8.69
C ALA A 49 6.44 -5.77 8.98
N ASP A 50 6.55 -4.46 8.74
CA ASP A 50 5.45 -3.52 8.94
C ASP A 50 4.36 -3.67 7.88
N GLU A 51 4.72 -4.10 6.67
CA GLU A 51 3.77 -4.46 5.62
C GLU A 51 2.81 -5.54 6.11
N PHE A 52 3.36 -6.61 6.68
CA PHE A 52 2.57 -7.72 7.21
C PHE A 52 1.64 -7.27 8.35
N LYS A 53 2.11 -6.40 9.25
CA LYS A 53 1.26 -5.84 10.32
C LYS A 53 0.08 -5.06 9.76
N LEU A 54 0.28 -4.27 8.70
CA LEU A 54 -0.79 -3.52 8.06
C LEU A 54 -1.74 -4.43 7.28
N HIS A 55 -1.24 -5.46 6.61
CA HIS A 55 -2.08 -6.47 5.96
C HIS A 55 -2.99 -7.15 6.97
N LEU A 56 -2.46 -7.55 8.14
CA LEU A 56 -3.26 -8.11 9.23
C LEU A 56 -4.28 -7.11 9.78
N LYS A 57 -3.87 -5.85 9.99
CA LYS A 57 -4.76 -4.79 10.48
C LYS A 57 -5.96 -4.57 9.55
N PHE A 58 -5.75 -4.66 8.23
CA PHE A 58 -6.76 -4.38 7.21
C PHE A 58 -7.31 -5.64 6.53
N VAL A 59 -7.12 -6.82 7.14
CA VAL A 59 -7.55 -8.10 6.56
C VAL A 59 -9.06 -8.14 6.23
N LYS A 60 -9.88 -7.40 6.96
CA LYS A 60 -11.33 -7.26 6.69
C LYS A 60 -11.66 -6.64 5.33
N PHE A 61 -10.72 -5.92 4.72
CA PHE A 61 -10.86 -5.31 3.40
C PHE A 61 -10.08 -6.07 2.32
N HIS A 62 -9.49 -7.22 2.65
CA HIS A 62 -8.67 -7.99 1.73
C HIS A 62 -9.49 -8.47 0.52
N LEU A 63 -8.93 -8.28 -0.68
CA LEU A 63 -9.49 -8.81 -1.93
C LEU A 63 -8.69 -10.02 -2.39
N ARG A 64 -7.41 -9.82 -2.69
CA ARG A 64 -6.51 -10.87 -3.19
C ARG A 64 -5.05 -10.43 -3.11
N GLY A 65 -4.17 -11.33 -2.67
CA GLY A 65 -2.74 -11.03 -2.57
C GLY A 65 -2.53 -9.81 -1.66
N GLU A 66 -1.94 -8.75 -2.20
CA GLU A 66 -1.68 -7.49 -1.50
C GLU A 66 -2.71 -6.39 -1.82
N TRP A 67 -3.84 -6.75 -2.45
CA TRP A 67 -4.91 -5.84 -2.84
C TRP A 67 -6.07 -5.85 -1.84
N PHE A 68 -6.61 -4.68 -1.58
CA PHE A 68 -7.66 -4.38 -0.63
C PHE A 68 -8.76 -3.54 -1.29
N GLN A 69 -9.99 -3.68 -0.81
CA GLN A 69 -11.08 -2.80 -1.19
C GLN A 69 -10.76 -1.37 -0.74
N PHE A 70 -11.16 -0.38 -1.55
CA PHE A 70 -11.05 1.01 -1.13
C PHE A 70 -11.79 1.24 0.19
N ASN A 71 -11.08 1.78 1.17
CA ASN A 71 -11.67 2.23 2.42
C ASN A 71 -10.85 3.39 3.02
N PRO A 72 -11.49 4.48 3.46
CA PRO A 72 -10.80 5.58 4.13
C PRO A 72 -9.96 5.15 5.35
N GLU A 73 -10.40 4.11 6.08
CA GLU A 73 -9.68 3.57 7.23
C GLU A 73 -8.27 3.05 6.86
N ILE A 74 -8.11 2.54 5.64
CA ILE A 74 -6.81 2.10 5.13
C ILE A 74 -5.91 3.31 4.90
N VAL A 75 -6.43 4.34 4.23
CA VAL A 75 -5.67 5.55 3.88
C VAL A 75 -5.24 6.28 5.15
N GLU A 76 -6.19 6.55 6.04
CA GLU A 76 -5.92 7.21 7.34
C GLU A 76 -4.97 6.37 8.19
N GLY A 77 -5.20 5.06 8.29
CA GLY A 77 -4.36 4.18 9.09
C GLY A 77 -2.96 3.97 8.51
N PHE A 78 -2.78 4.10 7.19
CA PHE A 78 -1.48 4.11 6.52
C PHE A 78 -0.72 5.41 6.78
N HIS A 79 -1.38 6.57 6.66
CA HIS A 79 -0.78 7.87 6.98
C HIS A 79 -0.39 8.01 8.46
N ALA A 80 -1.22 7.47 9.36
CA ALA A 80 -0.92 7.41 10.78
C ALA A 80 0.20 6.42 11.13
N TYR A 81 0.57 5.52 10.20
CA TYR A 81 1.60 4.53 10.44
C TYR A 81 2.99 5.17 10.35
N THR A 82 3.51 5.58 11.50
CA THR A 82 4.93 5.88 11.66
C THR A 82 5.60 4.67 12.30
N ALA A 83 6.70 4.19 11.72
CA ALA A 83 7.52 3.20 12.40
C ALA A 83 7.94 3.77 13.75
N LYS A 84 7.50 3.11 14.83
CA LYS A 84 8.00 3.44 16.15
C LYS A 84 9.49 3.08 16.15
N SER A 85 10.35 4.07 16.38
CA SER A 85 11.75 3.87 16.73
C SER A 85 11.83 2.75 17.76
N GLN A 86 12.33 1.60 17.34
CA GLN A 86 12.59 0.50 18.24
C GLN A 86 13.73 0.97 19.14
N LYS A 87 13.39 1.12 20.42
CA LYS A 87 14.25 1.57 21.51
C LYS A 87 15.28 0.49 21.83
#